data_AF-A0A9D6WEW4-F1
#
_entry.id   AF-A0A9D6WEW4-F1
#
_cell.length_a   1.000
_cell.length_b   1.000
_cell.length_c   1.000
_cell.angle_alpha   90.00
_cell.angle_beta   90.00
_cell.angle_gamma   90.00
#
_symmetry.space_group_name_H-M   'P 1'
#
loop_
_entity.id
_entity.type
_entity.pdbx_description
1 polymer ?
#
loop_
_entity_poly.entity_id
_entity_poly.type
_entity_poly.pdbx_seq_one_letter_code
_entity_poly.pdbx_strand_id
1 'polypeptide(L)'
;MKNEAIHDRHGATRAAVLAAGLAACGTAGAAPVVWSLSSVTFTDGAAASGFFVYDADSHTVGDYSIGVTAGSGATADLTAFYYFPSPGPNSSGSAAVEIPGNAGSAMTLRFTYTVGSQSLLRDLRLSTDFALDSGGGSAVLVADGSYLSSGEHINAPRGTSRAIVGGVLTGTPVPVPASVWSLVCALVALGTRRRRMPRVAFFARHR
;
A
#
# COMPACT_ATOMS: atom_id res chain seq x y z
N MET A 1 10.75 -68.94 -0.89
CA MET A 1 9.63 -67.99 -1.02
C MET A 1 9.87 -66.82 -0.08
N LYS A 2 10.36 -65.68 -0.58
CA LYS A 2 10.34 -64.36 0.09
C LYS A 2 11.01 -63.36 -0.84
N ASN A 3 10.21 -62.68 -1.64
CA ASN A 3 10.55 -61.43 -2.30
C ASN A 3 9.27 -60.58 -2.28
N GLU A 4 9.44 -59.27 -2.39
CA GLU A 4 8.41 -58.23 -2.47
C GLU A 4 8.00 -57.58 -1.14
N ALA A 5 8.78 -56.57 -0.76
CA ALA A 5 8.27 -55.38 -0.05
C ALA A 5 9.27 -54.21 -0.18
N ILE A 6 9.68 -53.89 -1.42
CA ILE A 6 10.54 -52.72 -1.69
C ILE A 6 9.96 -51.98 -2.90
N HIS A 7 8.78 -51.37 -2.76
CA HIS A 7 8.26 -50.54 -3.85
C HIS A 7 7.54 -49.24 -3.45
N ASP A 8 7.34 -48.97 -2.15
CA ASP A 8 6.40 -47.92 -1.74
C ASP A 8 7.02 -46.73 -0.97
N ARG A 9 8.36 -46.56 -1.03
CA ARG A 9 9.04 -45.42 -0.37
C ARG A 9 9.21 -44.19 -1.27
N HIS A 10 9.15 -44.36 -2.58
CA HIS A 10 9.34 -43.27 -3.54
C HIS A 10 8.07 -42.43 -3.75
N GLY A 11 6.88 -43.03 -3.61
CA GLY A 11 5.59 -42.33 -3.76
C GLY A 11 5.33 -41.29 -2.66
N ALA A 12 5.54 -41.67 -1.40
CA ALA A 12 5.33 -40.78 -0.25
C ALA A 12 6.31 -39.58 -0.22
N THR A 13 7.53 -39.77 -0.71
CA THR A 13 8.56 -38.71 -0.72
C THR A 13 8.26 -37.67 -1.81
N ARG A 14 7.75 -38.09 -2.98
CA ARG A 14 7.35 -37.17 -4.06
C ARG A 14 6.11 -36.34 -3.71
N ALA A 15 5.13 -36.95 -3.05
CA ALA A 15 3.93 -36.24 -2.58
C ALA A 15 4.25 -35.14 -1.56
N ALA A 16 5.23 -35.36 -0.68
CA ALA A 16 5.65 -34.36 0.32
C ALA A 16 6.39 -33.16 -0.30
N VAL A 17 7.17 -33.37 -1.37
CA VAL A 17 7.86 -32.28 -2.07
C VAL A 17 6.88 -31.41 -2.86
N LEU A 18 5.88 -32.02 -3.51
CA LEU A 18 4.81 -31.28 -4.19
C LEU A 18 3.94 -30.48 -3.22
N ALA A 19 3.59 -31.04 -2.06
CA ALA A 19 2.84 -30.32 -1.03
C ALA A 19 3.65 -29.15 -0.41
N ALA A 20 4.97 -29.29 -0.29
CA ALA A 20 5.85 -28.20 0.15
C ALA A 20 6.00 -27.09 -0.89
N GLY A 21 5.99 -27.42 -2.19
CA GLY A 21 5.98 -26.44 -3.29
C GLY A 21 4.69 -25.62 -3.34
N LEU A 22 3.54 -26.25 -3.11
CA LEU A 22 2.24 -25.56 -3.04
C LEU A 22 2.10 -24.66 -1.80
N ALA A 23 2.73 -25.03 -0.67
CA ALA A 23 2.74 -24.21 0.55
C ALA A 23 3.71 -23.00 0.48
N ALA A 24 4.68 -23.03 -0.44
CA ALA A 24 5.56 -21.89 -0.73
C ALA A 24 4.92 -20.89 -1.70
N CYS A 25 3.76 -21.20 -2.26
CA CYS A 25 2.89 -20.21 -2.90
C CYS A 25 2.23 -19.38 -1.79
N GLY A 26 3.04 -18.55 -1.14
CA GLY A 26 2.56 -17.53 -0.23
C GLY A 26 1.51 -16.71 -0.96
N THR A 27 0.45 -16.33 -0.25
CA THR A 27 -0.53 -15.37 -0.75
C THR A 27 0.23 -14.20 -1.34
N ALA A 28 0.15 -14.03 -2.66
CA ALA A 28 0.66 -12.84 -3.33
C ALA A 28 -0.26 -11.68 -2.94
N GLY A 29 -0.16 -11.25 -1.69
CA GLY A 29 -0.74 -10.00 -1.23
C GLY A 29 0.08 -8.87 -1.83
N ALA A 30 -0.60 -7.88 -2.38
CA ALA A 30 -0.01 -6.61 -2.74
C ALA A 30 0.76 -6.07 -1.53
N ALA A 31 2.09 -6.05 -1.60
CA ALA A 31 2.84 -5.29 -0.61
C ALA A 31 2.48 -3.80 -0.78
N PRO A 32 2.32 -3.05 0.31
CA PRO A 32 2.12 -1.62 0.21
C PRO A 32 3.24 -0.96 -0.61
N VAL A 33 2.87 0.05 -1.39
CA VAL A 33 3.79 0.80 -2.25
C VAL A 33 3.95 2.20 -1.69
N VAL A 34 5.20 2.67 -1.58
CA VAL A 34 5.48 4.08 -1.28
C VAL A 34 5.42 4.86 -2.58
N TRP A 35 4.50 5.80 -2.68
CA TRP A 35 4.35 6.72 -3.81
C TRP A 35 4.90 8.09 -3.43
N SER A 36 5.89 8.56 -4.19
CA SER A 36 6.47 9.90 -4.02
C SER A 36 5.92 10.87 -5.05
N LEU A 37 5.65 12.10 -4.64
CA LEU A 37 5.22 13.19 -5.52
C LEU A 37 6.47 13.82 -6.17
N SER A 38 6.53 13.83 -7.50
CA SER A 38 7.60 14.43 -8.28
C SER A 38 7.05 15.52 -9.20
N SER A 39 7.65 16.71 -9.14
CA SER A 39 7.34 17.86 -10.01
C SER A 39 5.86 18.25 -10.01
N VAL A 40 5.16 18.09 -8.89
CA VAL A 40 3.75 18.45 -8.77
C VAL A 40 3.62 19.96 -8.65
N THR A 41 2.87 20.57 -9.56
CA THR A 41 2.68 22.03 -9.65
C THR A 41 1.22 22.40 -9.79
N PHE A 42 0.86 23.58 -9.28
CA PHE A 42 -0.50 24.12 -9.30
C PHE A 42 -0.63 25.30 -10.25
N THR A 43 -1.87 25.65 -10.61
CA THR A 43 -2.23 26.78 -11.48
C THR A 43 -1.69 28.14 -11.00
N ASP A 44 -1.37 28.27 -9.71
CA ASP A 44 -0.89 29.49 -9.07
C ASP A 44 0.63 29.52 -8.86
N GLY A 45 1.35 28.54 -9.41
CA GLY A 45 2.80 28.41 -9.30
C GLY A 45 3.28 27.72 -8.01
N ALA A 46 2.38 27.32 -7.11
CA ALA A 46 2.76 26.49 -5.98
C ALA A 46 3.20 25.10 -6.43
N ALA A 47 3.86 24.38 -5.52
CA ALA A 47 4.35 23.04 -5.73
C ALA A 47 4.00 22.14 -4.56
N ALA A 48 3.80 20.84 -4.83
CA ALA A 48 3.66 19.80 -3.83
C ALA A 48 4.82 18.78 -3.94
N SER A 49 5.26 18.28 -2.79
CA SER A 49 6.29 17.25 -2.69
C SER A 49 6.06 16.41 -1.44
N GLY A 50 6.52 15.16 -1.45
CA GLY A 50 6.33 14.27 -0.31
C GLY A 50 6.00 12.85 -0.75
N PHE A 51 5.35 12.10 0.13
CA PHE A 51 4.99 10.71 -0.13
C PHE A 51 3.68 10.29 0.55
N PHE A 52 3.14 9.16 0.10
CA PHE A 52 2.13 8.38 0.80
C PHE A 52 2.35 6.87 0.58
N VAL A 53 1.86 6.05 1.50
CA VAL A 53 1.85 4.59 1.38
C VAL A 53 0.47 4.15 0.93
N TYR A 54 0.39 3.37 -0.14
CA TYR A 54 -0.87 2.84 -0.64
C TYR A 54 -0.84 1.32 -0.67
N ASP A 55 -1.91 0.71 -0.16
CA ASP A 55 -2.18 -0.72 -0.25
C ASP A 55 -3.34 -0.96 -1.21
N ALA A 56 -3.02 -1.59 -2.34
CA ALA A 56 -3.97 -1.87 -3.42
C ALA A 56 -4.97 -2.99 -3.08
N ASP A 57 -4.64 -3.90 -2.15
CA ASP A 57 -5.56 -4.98 -1.76
C ASP A 57 -6.68 -4.42 -0.88
N SER A 58 -6.31 -3.59 0.09
CA SER A 58 -7.26 -2.98 1.03
C SER A 58 -7.85 -1.66 0.53
N HIS A 59 -7.33 -1.09 -0.56
CA HIS A 59 -7.67 0.24 -1.06
C HIS A 59 -7.53 1.31 0.03
N THR A 60 -6.46 1.22 0.82
CA THR A 60 -6.20 2.15 1.93
C THR A 60 -4.91 2.93 1.73
N VAL A 61 -4.93 4.16 2.23
CA VAL A 61 -3.74 4.99 2.37
C VAL A 61 -3.26 4.86 3.82
N GLY A 62 -2.00 4.44 3.99
CA GLY A 62 -1.32 4.35 5.27
C GLY A 62 -0.66 5.67 5.66
N ASP A 63 0.63 5.61 6.00
CA ASP A 63 1.42 6.81 6.32
C ASP A 63 1.54 7.75 5.12
N TYR A 64 1.57 9.06 5.39
CA TYR A 64 1.81 10.09 4.38
C TYR A 64 2.46 11.33 4.99
N SER A 65 3.21 12.05 4.16
CA SER A 65 3.78 13.35 4.49
C SER A 65 3.90 14.14 3.21
N ILE A 66 3.02 15.12 3.00
CA ILE A 66 2.98 15.92 1.78
C ILE A 66 3.04 17.39 2.16
N GLY A 67 4.10 18.07 1.70
CA GLY A 67 4.26 19.51 1.83
C GLY A 67 3.79 20.22 0.56
N VAL A 68 3.08 21.33 0.74
CA VAL A 68 2.65 22.22 -0.35
C VAL A 68 3.13 23.63 -0.07
N THR A 69 3.71 24.30 -1.08
CA THR A 69 4.14 25.69 -0.96
C THR A 69 2.97 26.67 -1.03
N ALA A 70 3.19 27.92 -0.62
CA ALA A 70 2.18 28.96 -0.67
C ALA A 70 1.80 29.30 -2.12
N GLY A 71 0.52 29.57 -2.35
CA GLY A 71 -0.01 30.09 -3.61
C GLY A 71 0.32 31.56 -3.84
N SER A 72 -0.06 32.08 -5.01
CA SER A 72 0.15 33.47 -5.38
C SER A 72 -1.13 34.12 -5.94
N GLY A 73 -1.20 35.45 -5.92
CA GLY A 73 -2.33 36.19 -6.48
C GLY A 73 -3.66 35.87 -5.80
N ALA A 74 -4.64 35.40 -6.58
CA ALA A 74 -5.99 35.12 -6.09
C ALA A 74 -6.07 33.94 -5.10
N THR A 75 -5.03 33.12 -5.00
CA THR A 75 -4.95 31.98 -4.08
C THR A 75 -4.02 32.21 -2.90
N ALA A 76 -3.68 33.47 -2.58
CA ALA A 76 -2.77 33.81 -1.49
C ALA A 76 -3.21 33.28 -0.10
N ASP A 77 -4.51 33.03 0.09
CA ASP A 77 -5.04 32.39 1.31
C ASP A 77 -4.60 30.93 1.48
N LEU A 78 -4.19 30.26 0.39
CA LEU A 78 -3.55 28.94 0.42
C LEU A 78 -2.07 29.08 0.77
N THR A 79 -1.81 29.31 2.05
CA THR A 79 -0.44 29.35 2.59
C THR A 79 0.23 27.97 2.53
N ALA A 80 1.56 27.95 2.73
CA ALA A 80 2.30 26.70 2.79
C ALA A 80 1.75 25.77 3.89
N PHE A 81 1.69 24.47 3.60
CA PHE A 81 0.99 23.51 4.46
C PHE A 81 1.56 22.10 4.37
N TYR A 82 1.35 21.31 5.42
CA TYR A 82 1.76 19.91 5.49
C TYR A 82 0.59 19.00 5.83
N TYR A 83 0.37 17.99 4.99
CA TYR A 83 -0.58 16.91 5.21
C TYR A 83 0.14 15.72 5.84
N PHE A 84 -0.35 15.26 7.00
CA PHE A 84 0.15 14.07 7.70
C PHE A 84 -0.94 13.48 8.63
N PRO A 85 -0.88 12.18 9.00
CA PRO A 85 -1.99 11.47 9.66
C PRO A 85 -2.41 12.02 11.02
N SER A 86 -1.45 12.51 11.82
CA SER A 86 -1.71 12.93 13.20
C SER A 86 -1.06 14.27 13.48
N PRO A 87 -1.79 15.39 13.29
CA PRO A 87 -1.22 16.71 13.42
C PRO A 87 -1.10 17.27 14.83
N GLY A 88 -1.61 16.56 15.82
CA GLY A 88 -1.64 16.99 17.22
C GLY A 88 -3.05 16.97 17.81
N PRO A 89 -3.19 17.40 19.08
CA PRO A 89 -4.40 17.14 19.87
C PRO A 89 -5.67 17.85 19.39
N ASN A 90 -5.55 18.88 18.55
CA ASN A 90 -6.67 19.69 18.06
C ASN A 90 -6.77 19.67 16.54
N SER A 91 -6.21 18.65 15.88
CA SER A 91 -6.23 18.55 14.43
C SER A 91 -6.31 17.09 14.03
N SER A 92 -6.96 16.82 12.91
CA SER A 92 -7.06 15.48 12.35
C SER A 92 -6.61 15.52 10.90
N GLY A 93 -5.74 14.58 10.54
CA GLY A 93 -5.46 14.22 9.17
C GLY A 93 -6.20 12.93 8.84
N SER A 94 -6.81 12.87 7.67
CA SER A 94 -7.30 11.62 7.12
C SER A 94 -6.94 11.53 5.64
N ALA A 95 -6.88 10.30 5.14
CA ALA A 95 -6.75 10.01 3.74
C ALA A 95 -7.84 9.03 3.33
N ALA A 96 -8.41 9.24 2.15
CA ALA A 96 -9.44 8.39 1.57
C ALA A 96 -9.14 8.12 0.09
N VAL A 97 -9.54 6.95 -0.36
CA VAL A 97 -9.53 6.57 -1.77
C VAL A 97 -10.95 6.73 -2.31
N GLU A 98 -11.10 7.60 -3.30
CA GLU A 98 -12.35 7.78 -4.04
C GLU A 98 -12.18 7.06 -5.38
N ILE A 99 -12.88 5.93 -5.54
CA ILE A 99 -12.92 5.16 -6.80
C ILE A 99 -14.20 5.57 -7.54
N PRO A 100 -14.12 6.16 -8.75
CA PRO A 100 -15.30 6.51 -9.51
C PRO A 100 -16.14 5.26 -9.80
N GLY A 101 -17.43 5.31 -9.43
CA GLY A 101 -18.34 4.15 -9.51
C GLY A 101 -18.64 3.64 -10.91
N ASN A 102 -18.19 4.32 -11.98
CA ASN A 102 -18.36 3.90 -13.35
C ASN A 102 -17.05 4.09 -14.13
N ALA A 103 -16.50 2.97 -14.63
CA ALA A 103 -15.43 2.86 -15.63
C ALA A 103 -14.01 3.27 -15.21
N GLY A 104 -13.26 2.27 -14.73
CA GLY A 104 -11.97 1.91 -15.32
C GLY A 104 -10.83 2.91 -15.13
N SER A 105 -9.86 2.51 -14.32
CA SER A 105 -8.52 3.07 -14.23
C SER A 105 -8.39 4.35 -13.39
N ALA A 106 -9.19 5.40 -13.49
CA ALA A 106 -8.92 6.60 -12.68
C ALA A 106 -9.13 6.37 -11.17
N MET A 107 -8.19 6.87 -10.35
CA MET A 107 -8.24 6.81 -8.88
C MET A 107 -8.01 8.20 -8.32
N THR A 108 -8.81 8.62 -7.34
CA THR A 108 -8.58 9.89 -6.63
C THR A 108 -8.20 9.60 -5.18
N LEU A 109 -7.05 10.10 -4.78
CA LEU A 109 -6.59 10.12 -3.39
C LEU A 109 -6.95 11.47 -2.79
N ARG A 110 -7.70 11.46 -1.69
CA ARG A 110 -8.08 12.67 -0.97
C ARG A 110 -7.42 12.69 0.40
N PHE A 111 -6.65 13.73 0.66
CA PHE A 111 -6.04 14.02 1.97
C PHE A 111 -6.78 15.20 2.57
N THR A 112 -7.47 14.96 3.68
CA THR A 112 -8.23 15.96 4.40
C THR A 112 -7.53 16.31 5.70
N TYR A 113 -7.48 17.61 5.98
CA TYR A 113 -6.98 18.13 7.24
C TYR A 113 -8.02 19.05 7.86
N THR A 114 -8.32 18.83 9.15
CA THR A 114 -9.21 19.69 9.92
C THR A 114 -8.44 20.33 11.09
N VAL A 115 -8.50 21.67 11.22
CA VAL A 115 -7.89 22.41 12.34
C VAL A 115 -8.98 22.89 13.31
N GLY A 116 -8.88 22.47 14.58
CA GLY A 116 -9.71 22.94 15.68
C GLY A 116 -11.21 22.60 15.54
N SER A 117 -12.03 23.24 16.37
CA SER A 117 -13.51 23.13 16.34
C SER A 117 -14.15 23.98 15.22
N GLN A 118 -13.37 24.77 14.50
CA GLN A 118 -13.83 25.80 13.55
C GLN A 118 -14.09 25.28 12.13
N SER A 119 -14.04 23.97 11.89
CA SER A 119 -14.34 23.35 10.57
C SER A 119 -13.51 23.88 9.39
N LEU A 120 -12.34 24.51 9.64
CA LEU A 120 -11.39 24.80 8.57
C LEU A 120 -10.88 23.47 8.03
N LEU A 121 -11.43 23.12 6.87
CA LEU A 121 -11.15 21.89 6.18
C LEU A 121 -10.29 22.20 4.98
N ARG A 122 -9.10 21.60 4.92
CA ARG A 122 -8.20 21.72 3.78
C ARG A 122 -8.05 20.35 3.13
N ASP A 123 -8.29 20.29 1.84
CA ASP A 123 -8.31 19.07 1.04
C ASP A 123 -7.25 19.15 -0.06
N LEU A 124 -6.42 18.11 -0.17
CA LEU A 124 -5.59 17.84 -1.34
C LEU A 124 -6.14 16.61 -2.06
N ARG A 125 -6.41 16.74 -3.36
CA ARG A 125 -6.84 15.66 -4.24
C ARG A 125 -5.76 15.37 -5.28
N LEU A 126 -5.37 14.11 -5.36
CA LEU A 126 -4.45 13.60 -6.37
C LEU A 126 -5.22 12.56 -7.19
N SER A 127 -5.66 12.93 -8.39
CA SER A 127 -6.25 11.96 -9.32
C SER A 127 -5.22 11.49 -10.33
N THR A 128 -5.22 10.19 -10.59
CA THR A 128 -4.42 9.57 -11.65
C THR A 128 -5.29 9.09 -12.79
N ASP A 129 -4.69 8.93 -13.96
CA ASP A 129 -5.34 8.39 -15.18
C ASP A 129 -5.52 6.87 -15.13
N PHE A 130 -4.77 6.19 -14.26
CA PHE A 130 -4.93 4.76 -13.98
C PHE A 130 -4.79 4.41 -12.49
N ALA A 131 -5.16 3.17 -12.14
CA ALA A 131 -5.30 2.74 -10.76
C ALA A 131 -3.92 2.37 -10.24
N LEU A 132 -3.56 2.88 -9.06
CA LEU A 132 -2.31 2.49 -8.42
C LEU A 132 -2.36 1.01 -8.06
N ASP A 133 -1.29 0.27 -8.31
CA ASP A 133 -1.19 -1.15 -8.00
C ASP A 133 0.05 -1.45 -7.15
N SER A 134 0.23 -2.73 -6.77
CA SER A 134 1.39 -3.20 -6.00
C SER A 134 2.69 -3.28 -6.78
N GLY A 135 2.65 -3.15 -8.11
CA GLY A 135 3.84 -3.09 -8.94
C GLY A 135 4.57 -1.75 -8.80
N GLY A 136 3.86 -0.69 -8.37
CA GLY A 136 4.39 0.66 -8.29
C GLY A 136 4.57 1.27 -9.68
N GLY A 137 5.73 1.87 -9.95
CA GLY A 137 6.03 2.47 -11.26
C GLY A 137 5.77 3.97 -11.28
N SER A 138 5.18 4.48 -12.36
CA SER A 138 4.99 5.92 -12.58
C SER A 138 3.56 6.21 -13.01
N ALA A 139 2.83 7.03 -12.25
CA ALA A 139 1.47 7.45 -12.55
C ALA A 139 1.41 8.95 -12.76
N VAL A 140 0.78 9.39 -13.85
CA VAL A 140 0.65 10.82 -14.16
C VAL A 140 -0.57 11.37 -13.42
N LEU A 141 -0.42 12.56 -12.82
CA LEU A 141 -1.56 13.25 -12.22
C LEU A 141 -2.43 13.88 -13.31
N VAL A 142 -3.74 13.71 -13.20
CA VAL A 142 -4.73 14.35 -14.06
C VAL A 142 -4.60 15.86 -13.89
N ALA A 143 -4.30 16.56 -14.98
CA ALA A 143 -4.08 18.00 -15.01
C ALA A 143 -5.13 18.69 -15.91
N ASP A 144 -6.40 18.51 -15.58
CA ASP A 144 -7.54 19.06 -16.34
C ASP A 144 -7.87 20.52 -15.97
N GLY A 145 -7.09 21.11 -15.05
CA GLY A 145 -7.34 22.45 -14.53
C GLY A 145 -8.51 22.53 -13.54
N SER A 146 -9.08 21.40 -13.13
CA SER A 146 -10.16 21.32 -12.14
C SER A 146 -9.64 20.79 -10.80
N TYR A 147 -9.89 21.54 -9.73
CA TYR A 147 -9.56 21.08 -8.37
C TYR A 147 -10.38 19.86 -7.93
N LEU A 148 -11.54 19.62 -8.55
CA LEU A 148 -12.40 18.48 -8.21
C LEU A 148 -11.75 17.15 -8.59
N SER A 149 -10.96 17.16 -9.67
CA SER A 149 -10.16 16.04 -10.15
C SER A 149 -8.81 16.00 -9.42
N SER A 150 -7.99 17.03 -9.61
CA SER A 150 -6.68 17.14 -8.97
C SER A 150 -6.41 18.58 -8.56
N GLY A 151 -6.17 18.81 -7.27
CA GLY A 151 -6.02 20.16 -6.77
C GLY A 151 -6.04 20.24 -5.26
N GLU A 152 -6.04 21.47 -4.78
CA GLU A 152 -6.15 21.76 -3.37
C GLU A 152 -7.29 22.75 -3.14
N HIS A 153 -8.04 22.53 -2.08
CA HIS A 153 -9.15 23.38 -1.67
C HIS A 153 -9.10 23.64 -0.17
N ILE A 154 -9.39 24.87 0.25
CA ILE A 154 -9.64 25.21 1.64
C ILE A 154 -11.07 25.72 1.79
N ASN A 155 -11.84 25.05 2.65
CA ASN A 155 -13.17 25.46 3.07
C ASN A 155 -13.04 26.53 4.17
N ALA A 156 -12.51 27.68 3.79
CA ALA A 156 -12.52 28.91 4.58
C ALA A 156 -13.73 29.78 4.16
N PRO A 157 -14.05 30.90 4.83
CA PRO A 157 -15.28 31.68 4.57
C PRO A 157 -15.52 32.13 3.12
N ARG A 158 -14.50 32.07 2.25
CA ARG A 158 -14.59 32.39 0.82
C ARG A 158 -14.24 31.24 -0.13
N GLY A 159 -13.94 30.04 0.38
CA GLY A 159 -13.62 28.85 -0.42
C GLY A 159 -12.54 29.08 -1.47
N THR A 160 -11.27 28.82 -1.15
CA THR A 160 -10.17 29.05 -2.10
C THR A 160 -9.70 27.71 -2.65
N SER A 161 -9.53 27.61 -3.97
CA SER A 161 -9.06 26.40 -4.66
C SER A 161 -7.98 26.70 -5.69
N ARG A 162 -7.12 25.72 -5.93
CA ARG A 162 -6.15 25.69 -7.02
C ARG A 162 -6.14 24.30 -7.65
N ALA A 163 -5.95 24.22 -8.95
CA ALA A 163 -5.85 22.93 -9.65
C ALA A 163 -4.39 22.54 -9.85
N ILE A 164 -4.12 21.23 -9.93
CA ILE A 164 -2.83 20.71 -10.35
C ILE A 164 -2.74 20.83 -11.87
N VAL A 165 -1.60 21.31 -12.37
CA VAL A 165 -1.33 21.49 -13.82
C VAL A 165 -0.24 20.55 -14.34
N GLY A 166 0.42 19.82 -13.45
CA GLY A 166 1.40 18.82 -13.81
C GLY A 166 1.94 18.11 -12.57
N GLY A 167 2.46 16.91 -12.77
CA GLY A 167 3.05 16.11 -11.70
C GLY A 167 3.00 14.62 -12.00
N VAL A 168 3.91 13.89 -11.38
CA VAL A 168 4.02 12.43 -11.51
C VAL A 168 4.16 11.83 -10.11
N LEU A 169 3.48 10.70 -9.89
CA LEU A 169 3.68 9.85 -8.74
C LEU A 169 4.64 8.72 -9.11
N THR A 170 5.68 8.51 -8.33
CA THR A 170 6.61 7.40 -8.51
C THR A 170 6.49 6.41 -7.37
N GLY A 171 6.03 5.20 -7.67
CA GLY A 171 5.81 4.10 -6.74
C GLY A 171 7.00 3.16 -6.65
N THR A 172 7.49 2.92 -5.44
CA THR A 172 8.48 1.88 -5.14
C THR A 172 7.85 0.83 -4.22
N PRO A 173 7.73 -0.44 -4.66
CA PRO A 173 7.21 -1.50 -3.81
C PRO A 173 8.03 -1.63 -2.53
N VAL A 174 7.38 -1.77 -1.38
CA VAL A 174 8.07 -2.04 -0.11
C VAL A 174 8.47 -3.51 -0.08
N PRO A 175 9.79 -3.86 -0.04
CA PRO A 175 10.20 -5.25 0.01
C PRO A 175 9.69 -5.91 1.29
N VAL A 176 9.04 -7.07 1.16
CA VAL A 176 8.71 -7.89 2.32
C VAL A 176 10.02 -8.31 3.01
N PRO A 177 10.19 -8.07 4.32
CA PRO A 177 11.41 -8.43 5.02
C PRO A 177 11.77 -9.91 4.83
N ALA A 178 13.02 -10.20 4.49
CA ALA A 178 13.52 -11.57 4.29
C ALA A 178 13.34 -12.49 5.52
N SER A 179 13.16 -11.89 6.70
CA SER A 179 12.84 -12.59 7.94
C SER A 179 11.50 -13.34 7.89
N VAL A 180 10.49 -12.79 7.19
CA VAL A 180 9.18 -13.45 7.02
C VAL A 180 9.35 -14.74 6.23
N TRP A 181 10.09 -14.66 5.12
CA TRP A 181 10.43 -15.84 4.31
C TRP A 181 11.24 -16.86 5.10
N SER A 182 12.20 -16.39 5.90
CA SER A 182 13.03 -17.26 6.74
C SER A 182 12.21 -18.02 7.79
N LEU A 183 11.24 -17.35 8.42
CA LEU A 183 10.32 -17.95 9.39
C LEU A 183 9.44 -19.03 8.74
N VAL A 184 8.88 -18.73 7.56
CA VAL A 184 8.07 -19.70 6.80
C VAL A 184 8.90 -20.94 6.45
N CYS A 185 10.10 -20.75 5.90
CA CYS A 185 11.02 -21.85 5.60
C CYS A 185 11.39 -22.68 6.85
N ALA A 186 11.63 -22.03 7.98
CA ALA A 186 11.94 -22.70 9.23
C ALA A 186 10.77 -23.57 9.73
N LEU A 187 9.53 -23.06 9.66
CA LEU A 187 8.33 -23.81 10.04
C LEU A 187 8.11 -25.05 9.14
N VAL A 188 8.32 -24.91 7.83
CA VAL A 188 8.26 -26.04 6.88
C VAL A 188 9.31 -27.10 7.22
N ALA A 189 10.55 -26.68 7.53
CA ALA A 189 11.60 -27.59 7.94
C ALA A 189 11.29 -28.32 9.26
N LEU A 190 10.72 -27.62 10.25
CA LEU A 190 10.27 -28.21 11.52
C LEU A 190 9.13 -29.22 11.33
N GLY A 191 8.14 -28.90 10.48
CA GLY A 191 7.01 -29.77 10.18
C GLY A 191 7.42 -31.08 9.51
N THR A 192 8.37 -31.02 8.57
CA THR A 192 8.89 -32.23 7.89
C THR A 192 9.76 -33.09 8.82
N ARG A 193 10.48 -32.48 9.77
CA ARG A 193 11.33 -33.20 10.74
C ARG A 193 10.52 -34.05 11.72
N ARG A 194 9.34 -33.60 12.15
CA ARG A 194 8.48 -34.35 13.11
C ARG A 194 7.97 -35.69 12.58
N ARG A 195 7.92 -35.91 11.26
CA ARG A 195 7.46 -37.18 10.67
C ARG A 195 8.50 -38.30 10.70
N ARG A 196 9.73 -38.03 11.15
CA ARG A 196 10.81 -39.03 11.28
C ARG A 196 11.05 -39.48 12.73
N MET A 197 10.02 -39.53 13.57
CA MET A 197 10.17 -40.20 14.87
C MET A 197 10.19 -41.72 14.64
N PRO A 198 11.27 -42.43 15.02
CA PRO A 198 11.31 -43.88 14.92
C PRO A 198 10.19 -44.47 15.79
N ARG A 199 9.36 -45.35 15.20
CA ARG A 199 8.43 -46.18 15.96
C ARG A 199 9.26 -47.00 16.94
N VAL A 200 9.20 -46.63 18.22
CA VAL A 200 9.76 -47.44 19.30
C VAL A 200 9.01 -48.77 19.26
N ALA A 201 9.67 -49.81 18.78
CA ALA A 201 9.11 -51.16 18.81
C ALA A 201 8.97 -51.57 20.28
N PHE A 202 7.74 -51.65 20.75
CA PHE A 202 7.41 -52.13 22.09
C PHE A 202 7.68 -53.64 22.12
N PHE A 203 8.88 -54.03 22.57
CA PHE A 203 9.23 -55.42 22.80
C PHE A 203 8.52 -55.90 24.08
N ALA A 204 7.38 -56.57 23.92
CA ALA A 204 6.76 -57.32 24.99
C ALA A 204 7.66 -58.53 25.34
N ARG A 205 8.32 -58.49 26.51
CA ARG A 205 8.96 -59.65 27.12
C ARG A 205 7.91 -60.45 27.89
N HIS A 206 7.55 -61.62 27.37
CA HIS A 206 6.96 -62.69 28.19
C HIS A 206 8.11 -63.50 28.80
N ARG A 207 8.20 -63.48 30.13
CA ARG A 207 8.60 -64.62 30.96
C ARG A 207 7.89 -64.53 32.30
#